data_AF-A0A1E4A202-F1
#
_entry.id   AF-A0A1E4A202-F1
#
_cell.length_a   1.000
_cell.length_b   1.000
_cell.length_c   1.000
_cell.angle_alpha   90.00
_cell.angle_beta   90.00
_cell.angle_gamma   90.00
#
_symmetry.space_group_name_H-M   'P 1'
#
loop_
_entity.id
_entity.type
_entity.pdbx_description
1 polymer ?
#
loop_
_entity_poly.entity_id
_entity_poly.type
_entity_poly.pdbx_seq_one_letter_code
_entity_poly.pdbx_strand_id
1 'polypeptide(L)'
;MEPYRPFVDQIVLKIVENGENFLELSTGIKAQLLSIAGVDIIIDKQTSPLMVGLQRTTASLSKCYESTTKKLIYPTLPIQVG
;
A
#
# COMPACT_ATOMS: atom_id res chain seq x y z
N MET A 1 7.07 2.96 6.65
CA MET A 1 6.68 2.67 5.26
C MET A 1 6.86 1.22 4.88
N GLU A 2 7.79 0.48 5.52
CA GLU A 2 8.01 -0.96 5.28
C GLU A 2 6.74 -1.83 5.16
N PRO A 3 5.69 -1.69 6.01
CA PRO A 3 4.47 -2.50 5.89
C PRO A 3 3.66 -2.29 4.60
N TYR A 4 3.96 -1.22 3.84
CA TYR A 4 3.30 -0.90 2.59
C TYR A 4 4.05 -1.41 1.35
N ARG A 5 5.29 -1.93 1.49
CA ARG A 5 6.05 -2.47 0.34
C ARG A 5 5.29 -3.54 -0.45
N PRO A 6 4.60 -4.53 0.17
CA PRO A 6 3.92 -5.59 -0.57
C PRO A 6 2.87 -5.10 -1.59
N PHE A 7 2.26 -3.93 -1.35
CA PHE A 7 1.27 -3.36 -2.26
C PHE A 7 1.92 -2.78 -3.52
N VAL A 8 3.12 -2.21 -3.39
CA VAL A 8 3.94 -1.78 -4.52
C VAL A 8 4.48 -3.00 -5.26
N ASP A 9 4.93 -4.01 -4.52
CA ASP A 9 5.48 -5.25 -5.08
C ASP A 9 4.47 -5.93 -6.02
N GLN A 10 3.18 -5.92 -5.70
CA GLN A 10 2.13 -6.44 -6.58
C GLN A 10 1.98 -5.68 -7.90
N ILE A 11 2.18 -4.35 -7.90
CA ILE A 11 2.15 -3.55 -9.12
C ILE A 11 3.39 -3.87 -9.96
N VAL A 12 4.57 -3.93 -9.33
CA VAL A 12 5.84 -4.25 -9.99
C VAL A 12 5.81 -5.66 -10.57
N LEU A 13 5.30 -6.64 -9.83
CA LEU A 13 5.14 -8.02 -10.31
C LEU A 13 4.32 -8.06 -11.59
N LYS A 14 3.18 -7.35 -11.64
CA LYS A 14 2.34 -7.27 -12.85
C LYS A 14 3.06 -6.62 -14.02
N ILE A 15 3.83 -5.56 -13.81
CA ILE A 15 4.64 -4.91 -14.87
C ILE A 15 5.63 -5.92 -15.46
N VAL A 16 6.26 -6.74 -14.61
CA VAL A 16 7.20 -7.78 -15.05
C VAL A 16 6.47 -8.91 -15.79
N GLU A 17 5.35 -9.40 -15.26
CA GLU A 17 4.53 -10.46 -15.88
C GLU A 17 3.97 -10.04 -17.24
N ASN A 18 3.65 -8.76 -17.42
CA ASN A 18 3.18 -8.21 -18.69
C ASN A 18 4.29 -8.06 -19.74
N GLY A 19 5.56 -8.32 -19.39
CA GLY A 19 6.69 -8.20 -20.30
C GLY A 19 6.99 -6.76 -20.73
N GLU A 20 6.60 -5.78 -19.93
CA GLU A 20 6.88 -4.37 -20.23
C GLU A 20 8.39 -4.09 -20.16
N ASN A 21 8.88 -3.16 -20.99
CA ASN A 21 10.27 -2.71 -20.87
C ASN A 21 10.44 -1.84 -19.62
N PHE A 22 10.79 -2.48 -18.51
CA PHE A 22 10.96 -1.86 -17.19
C PHE A 22 12.40 -1.35 -16.92
N LEU A 23 13.30 -1.41 -17.90
CA LEU A 23 14.64 -0.80 -17.77
C LEU A 23 14.58 0.72 -17.75
N GLU A 24 13.52 1.29 -18.33
CA GLU A 24 13.25 2.72 -18.32
C GLU A 24 11.90 3.02 -17.67
N LEU A 25 11.85 4.11 -16.89
CA LEU A 25 10.64 4.55 -16.23
C LEU A 25 9.74 5.34 -17.20
N SER A 26 9.07 4.60 -18.08
CA SER A 26 8.14 5.15 -19.09
C SER A 26 6.93 5.85 -18.44
N THR A 27 6.23 6.70 -19.21
CA THR A 27 4.99 7.34 -18.74
C THR A 27 3.93 6.31 -18.34
N GLY A 28 3.85 5.18 -19.06
CA GLY A 28 2.94 4.09 -18.73
C GLY A 28 3.26 3.44 -17.39
N ILE A 29 4.54 3.09 -17.15
CA ILE A 29 4.99 2.51 -15.88
C ILE A 29 4.76 3.49 -14.72
N LYS A 30 5.05 4.78 -14.92
CA LYS A 30 4.75 5.82 -13.89
C LYS A 30 3.27 5.85 -13.56
N ALA A 31 2.39 5.86 -14.56
CA ALA A 31 0.95 5.87 -14.34
C ALA A 31 0.48 4.63 -13.55
N GLN A 32 1.01 3.45 -13.86
CA GLN A 32 0.72 2.23 -13.11
C GLN A 32 1.21 2.31 -11.66
N LEU A 33 2.44 2.78 -11.41
CA LEU A 33 2.95 2.97 -10.06
C LEU A 33 2.16 4.03 -9.28
N LEU A 34 1.72 5.11 -9.92
CA LEU A 34 0.88 6.15 -9.30
C LEU A 34 -0.48 5.60 -8.85
N SER A 35 -0.98 4.52 -9.47
CA SER A 35 -2.25 3.90 -9.08
C SER A 35 -2.23 3.32 -7.66
N ILE A 36 -1.05 3.17 -7.05
CA ILE A 36 -0.86 2.68 -5.67
C ILE A 36 -1.76 3.38 -4.65
N ALA A 37 -2.03 4.68 -4.82
CA ALA A 37 -2.87 5.45 -3.90
C ALA A 37 -4.30 4.90 -3.78
N GLY A 38 -4.81 4.34 -4.87
CA GLY A 38 -6.15 3.76 -4.97
C GLY A 38 -6.23 2.27 -4.68
N VAL A 39 -5.10 1.59 -4.41
CA VAL A 39 -5.10 0.14 -4.11
C VAL A 39 -5.83 -0.12 -2.80
N ASP A 40 -6.75 -1.09 -2.82
CA ASP A 40 -7.48 -1.48 -1.61
C ASP A 40 -6.59 -2.19 -0.60
N ILE A 41 -6.68 -1.77 0.65
CA ILE A 41 -5.97 -2.34 1.80
C ILE A 41 -6.94 -2.63 2.94
N ILE A 42 -6.60 -3.60 3.79
CA ILE A 42 -7.39 -3.91 4.99
C ILE A 42 -6.67 -3.41 6.24
N ILE A 43 -7.35 -2.59 7.04
CA ILE A 43 -6.92 -2.19 8.39
C ILE A 43 -8.11 -2.34 9.35
N ASP A 44 -7.93 -3.10 10.43
CA ASP A 44 -8.98 -3.40 11.42
C ASP A 44 -10.27 -3.96 10.78
N LYS A 45 -10.13 -4.92 9.86
CA LYS A 45 -11.25 -5.55 9.12
C LYS A 45 -12.05 -4.61 8.22
N GLN A 46 -11.57 -3.39 8.01
CA GLN A 46 -12.18 -2.42 7.09
C GLN A 46 -11.30 -2.27 5.85
N THR A 47 -11.95 -2.28 4.69
CA THR A 47 -11.31 -2.03 3.39
C THR A 47 -11.35 -0.53 3.10
N SER A 48 -10.23 0.02 2.64
CA SER A 48 -10.14 1.40 2.17
C SER A 48 -9.01 1.54 1.16
N PRO A 49 -8.98 2.60 0.35
CA PRO A 49 -7.83 2.93 -0.48
C PRO A 49 -6.56 3.11 0.36
N LEU A 50 -5.41 2.76 -0.20
CA LEU A 50 -4.10 2.82 0.46
C LEU A 50 -3.81 4.19 1.03
N MET A 51 -4.13 5.26 0.28
CA MET A 51 -3.91 6.64 0.74
C MET A 51 -4.66 6.96 2.05
N VAL A 52 -5.85 6.39 2.25
CA VAL A 52 -6.65 6.57 3.47
C VAL A 52 -6.04 5.77 4.62
N GLY A 53 -5.67 4.51 4.38
CA GLY A 53 -5.05 3.70 5.42
C GLY A 53 -3.66 4.20 5.84
N LEU A 54 -2.92 4.86 4.94
CA LEU A 54 -1.65 5.53 5.27
C LEU A 54 -1.86 6.63 6.32
N GLN A 55 -2.89 7.46 6.16
CA GLN A 55 -3.24 8.49 7.15
C GLN A 55 -3.59 7.86 8.51
N ARG A 56 -4.34 6.75 8.51
CA ARG A 56 -4.69 6.01 9.74
C ARG A 56 -3.46 5.46 10.46
N THR A 57 -2.53 4.84 9.74
CA THR A 57 -1.27 4.34 10.30
C THR A 57 -0.45 5.48 10.91
N THR A 58 -0.29 6.59 10.20
CA THR A 58 0.43 7.78 10.70
C THR A 58 -0.22 8.36 11.95
N ALA A 59 -1.56 8.46 11.98
CA ALA A 59 -2.27 8.91 13.18
C ALA A 59 -2.07 7.97 14.38
N SER A 60 -2.06 6.66 14.16
CA SER A 60 -1.77 5.69 15.22
C SER A 60 -0.33 5.81 15.74
N LEU A 61 0.62 6.08 14.84
CA LEU A 61 2.01 6.30 15.18
C LEU A 61 2.21 7.59 15.99
N SER A 62 1.56 8.69 15.61
CA SER A 62 1.56 9.95 16.40
C SER A 62 1.06 9.70 17.83
N LYS A 63 -0.08 9.02 17.97
CA LYS A 63 -0.64 8.66 19.28
C LYS A 63 0.30 7.77 20.11
N CYS A 64 1.12 6.94 19.47
CA CYS A 64 2.15 6.16 20.16
C CYS A 64 3.29 7.04 20.68
N TYR A 65 3.74 8.02 19.91
CA TYR A 65 4.74 9.01 20.37
C TYR A 65 4.21 9.89 21.49
N GLU A 66 2.93 10.24 21.45
CA GLU A 66 2.24 10.99 22.50
C GLU A 66 1.88 10.12 23.72
N SER A 67 2.33 8.85 23.79
CA SER A 67 2.04 7.89 24.87
C SER A 67 0.54 7.65 25.13
N THR A 68 -0.33 8.00 24.19
CA THR A 68 -1.79 7.88 24.32
C THR A 68 -2.28 6.47 23.99
N THR A 69 -1.50 5.71 23.22
CA THR A 69 -1.77 4.28 22.92
C THR A 69 -0.47 3.55 22.61
N LYS A 70 -0.44 2.22 22.77
CA LYS A 70 0.70 1.37 22.34
C LYS A 70 0.39 0.54 21.08
N LYS A 71 -0.82 0.69 20.52
CA LYS A 71 -1.27 -0.13 19.38
C LYS A 71 -1.03 0.62 18.07
N LEU A 72 -0.07 0.14 17.30
CA LEU A 72 0.08 0.50 15.88
C LEU A 72 -0.88 -0.33 15.04
N ILE A 73 -1.43 0.29 14.00
CA ILE A 73 -2.24 -0.39 12.99
C ILE A 73 -1.44 -0.43 11.69
N TYR A 74 -1.54 -1.56 10.99
CA TYR A 74 -0.83 -1.80 9.75
C TYR A 74 -1.77 -2.39 8.70
N PRO A 75 -1.52 -2.13 7.42
CA PRO A 75 -2.30 -2.72 6.35
C PRO A 75 -2.01 -4.21 6.21
N THR A 76 -3.02 -4.95 5.76
CA THR A 76 -2.91 -6.34 5.33
C THR A 76 -3.44 -6.46 3.90
N LEU A 77 -2.89 -7.41 3.15
CA LEU A 77 -3.34 -7.69 1.79
C LEU A 77 -4.80 -8.19 1.83
N PRO A 78 -5.66 -7.76 0.90
CA PRO A 78 -6.97 -8.38 0.71
C PRO A 78 -6.82 -9.88 0.47
N ILE A 79 -7.61 -10.71 1.14
CA ILE A 79 -7.63 -12.14 0.88
C ILE A 79 -8.21 -12.34 -0.52
N GLN A 80 -7.38 -12.80 -1.46
CA GLN A 80 -7.85 -13.27 -2.75
C GLN A 80 -8.45 -14.66 -2.53
N VAL A 81 -9.79 -14.73 -2.53
CA VAL A 81 -10.49 -16.01 -2.62
C VAL A 81 -10.46 -16.38 -4.10
N GLY A 82 -9.61 -17.35 -4.44
CA GLY A 82 -9.54 -17.95 -5.77
C GLY A 82 -10.71 -18.89 -6.03
#